data_AF-A0A6V7JM86-F1
#
_entry.id   AF-A0A6V7JM86-F1
#
_cell.length_a   1.000
_cell.length_b   1.000
_cell.length_c   1.000
_cell.angle_alpha   90.00
_cell.angle_beta   90.00
_cell.angle_gamma   90.00
#
_symmetry.space_group_name_H-M   'P 1'
#
loop_
_entity.id
_entity.type
_entity.pdbx_description
1 polymer ?
#
loop_
_entity_poly.entity_id
_entity_poly.type
_entity_poly.pdbx_seq_one_letter_code
_entity_poly.pdbx_strand_id
1 'polypeptide(L)'
;AYLHKLEYEDISDCSAGRRSPEDTKHAFLHCLRYDEKGRELGANLGTSSEPETLVELMIQPEESWNSSSTFTRIVMPRVRQEERKRKGDE
;
A
#
# COMPACT_ATOMS: atom_id res chain seq x y z
N ALA A 1 8.51 0.36 15.85
CA ALA A 1 7.77 0.82 14.65
C ALA A 1 8.06 -0.11 13.48
N TYR A 2 7.22 -0.13 12.42
CA TYR A 2 7.39 -1.00 11.25
C TYR A 2 8.77 -0.83 10.56
N LEU A 3 9.30 0.39 10.55
CA LEU A 3 10.61 0.73 9.97
C LEU A 3 11.80 0.05 10.67
N HIS A 4 11.75 -0.07 12.01
CA HIS A 4 12.78 -0.78 12.79
C HIS A 4 12.83 -2.30 12.47
N LYS A 5 11.75 -2.89 11.96
CA LYS A 5 11.76 -4.29 11.49
C LYS A 5 12.49 -4.46 10.16
N LEU A 6 12.69 -3.36 9.43
CA LEU A 6 13.40 -3.30 8.15
C LEU A 6 14.81 -2.71 8.31
N GLU A 7 15.30 -2.55 9.55
CA GLU A 7 16.60 -1.96 9.88
C GLU A 7 16.83 -0.53 9.37
N TYR A 8 15.74 0.18 9.03
CA TYR A 8 15.83 1.59 8.67
C TYR A 8 15.87 2.46 9.93
N GLU A 9 16.88 3.33 10.03
CA GLU A 9 16.91 4.40 11.01
C GLU A 9 15.74 5.35 10.75
N ASP A 10 15.10 5.85 11.82
CA ASP A 10 14.14 6.95 11.70
C ASP A 10 14.93 8.19 11.26
N ILE A 11 14.91 8.49 9.96
CA ILE A 11 15.59 9.66 9.40
C ILE A 11 14.87 10.91 9.94
N SER A 12 15.61 11.69 10.73
CA SER A 12 15.15 12.98 11.21
C SER A 12 15.37 14.04 10.12
N ASP A 13 14.25 14.59 9.66
CA ASP A 13 14.10 15.70 8.72
C ASP A 13 14.68 15.50 7.30
N CYS A 14 13.83 15.74 6.30
CA CYS A 14 14.27 15.72 4.90
C CYS A 14 15.28 16.84 4.62
N SER A 15 16.49 16.46 4.16
CA SER A 15 17.57 17.42 3.85
C SER A 15 17.29 18.33 2.65
N ALA A 16 16.27 18.02 1.83
CA ALA A 16 15.86 18.81 0.68
C ALA A 16 14.68 19.77 1.00
N GLY A 17 14.07 19.65 2.18
CA GLY A 17 12.89 20.40 2.59
C GLY A 17 13.13 21.36 3.75
N ARG A 18 12.10 22.14 4.12
CA ARG A 18 12.07 22.93 5.35
C ARG A 18 11.84 22.01 6.55
N ARG A 19 12.86 21.22 6.95
CA ARG A 19 12.85 20.36 8.16
C ARG A 19 11.48 19.70 8.41
N SER A 20 10.95 19.09 7.34
CA SER A 20 9.72 18.32 7.42
C SER A 20 10.13 16.88 7.74
N PRO A 21 9.37 16.17 8.60
CA PRO A 21 9.60 14.75 8.82
C PRO A 21 9.71 14.05 7.46
N GLU A 22 10.76 13.28 7.23
CA GLU A 22 10.93 12.49 6.01
C GLU A 22 10.03 11.26 6.08
N ASP A 23 8.72 11.50 6.11
CA ASP A 23 7.69 10.47 6.07
C ASP A 23 7.30 10.12 4.63
N THR A 24 6.57 9.02 4.46
CA THR A 24 6.14 8.54 3.14
C THR A 24 5.30 9.58 2.41
N LYS A 25 4.49 10.37 3.13
CA LYS A 25 3.68 11.42 2.53
C LYS A 25 4.56 12.53 1.96
N HIS A 26 5.56 12.97 2.71
CA HIS A 26 6.54 13.94 2.27
C HIS A 26 7.31 13.42 1.06
N ALA A 27 7.84 12.19 1.13
CA ALA A 27 8.64 11.59 0.06
C ALA A 27 7.90 11.51 -1.28
N PHE A 28 6.62 11.12 -1.26
CA PHE A 28 5.83 10.92 -2.48
C PHE A 28 5.16 12.19 -3.02
N LEU A 29 4.71 13.11 -2.16
CA LEU A 29 3.86 14.23 -2.59
C LEU A 29 4.57 15.58 -2.61
N HIS A 30 5.62 15.76 -1.78
CA HIS A 30 6.10 17.10 -1.44
C HIS A 30 7.62 17.24 -1.46
N CYS A 31 8.36 16.15 -1.59
CA CYS A 31 9.81 16.17 -1.54
C CYS A 31 10.38 16.59 -2.90
N LEU A 32 10.96 17.79 -2.94
CA LEU A 32 11.63 18.34 -4.13
C LEU A 32 12.74 17.43 -4.67
N ARG A 33 13.36 16.60 -3.81
CA ARG A 33 14.39 15.63 -4.22
C ARG A 33 13.83 14.56 -5.17
N TYR A 34 12.57 14.15 -4.96
CA TYR A 34 11.95 13.03 -5.68
C TYR A 34 10.90 13.48 -6.71
N ASP A 35 10.66 14.78 -6.81
CA ASP A 35 9.65 15.39 -7.68
C ASP A 35 9.83 15.03 -9.16
N GLU A 36 11.06 15.02 -9.67
CA GLU A 36 11.33 14.56 -11.05
C GLU A 36 10.97 13.09 -11.26
N LYS A 37 11.30 12.23 -10.29
CA LYS A 37 10.97 10.80 -10.34
C LYS A 37 9.47 10.54 -10.18
N GLY A 38 8.78 11.34 -9.36
CA GLY A 38 7.32 11.32 -9.26
C GLY A 38 6.64 11.71 -10.58
N ARG A 39 7.15 12.72 -11.29
CA ARG A 39 6.65 13.10 -12.62
C ARG A 39 6.91 12.02 -13.67
N GLU A 40 8.11 11.45 -13.70
CA GLU A 40 8.46 10.36 -14.61
C GLU A 40 7.54 9.14 -14.40
N LEU A 41 7.29 8.77 -13.14
CA LEU A 41 6.37 7.70 -12.78
C LEU A 41 4.93 8.00 -13.23
N GLY A 42 4.43 9.22 -12.98
CA GLY A 42 3.10 9.61 -13.43
C GLY A 42 2.95 9.59 -14.95
N ALA A 43 3.97 10.05 -15.68
CA ALA A 43 4.00 9.99 -17.13
C ALA A 43 3.98 8.54 -17.66
N ASN A 44 4.74 7.64 -17.03
CA ASN A 44 4.79 6.23 -17.42
C ASN A 44 3.49 5.48 -17.11
N LEU A 45 2.81 5.83 -16.01
CA LEU A 45 1.54 5.21 -15.62
C LEU A 45 0.32 5.84 -16.32
N GLY A 46 0.51 6.96 -17.03
CA GLY A 46 -0.57 7.73 -17.63
C GLY A 46 -1.55 8.32 -16.61
N THR A 47 -1.16 8.41 -15.34
CA THR A 47 -1.99 8.88 -14.22
C THR A 47 -1.14 9.55 -13.14
N SER A 48 -1.78 10.07 -12.09
CA SER A 48 -1.07 10.69 -10.96
C SER A 48 -0.16 9.70 -10.23
N SER A 49 1.01 10.14 -9.78
CA SER A 49 1.93 9.36 -8.94
C SER A 49 1.61 9.49 -7.45
N GLU A 50 0.40 9.92 -7.12
CA GLU A 50 -0.11 9.94 -5.75
C GLU A 50 -0.10 8.51 -5.15
N PRO A 51 0.31 8.35 -3.87
CA PRO A 51 0.42 7.06 -3.21
C PRO A 51 -0.83 6.18 -3.32
N GLU A 52 -2.01 6.80 -3.23
CA GLU A 52 -3.31 6.13 -3.36
C GLU A 52 -3.47 5.51 -4.75
N THR A 53 -3.14 6.28 -5.80
CA THR A 53 -3.19 5.83 -7.20
C THR A 53 -2.19 4.70 -7.44
N LEU A 54 -1.00 4.81 -6.84
CA LEU A 54 0.02 3.75 -6.91
C LEU A 54 -0.42 2.47 -6.21
N VAL A 55 -1.03 2.56 -5.01
CA VAL A 55 -1.55 1.38 -4.30
C VAL A 55 -2.64 0.70 -5.10
N GLU A 56 -3.54 1.46 -5.72
CA GLU A 56 -4.58 0.92 -6.58
C GLU A 56 -4.00 0.19 -7.80
N LEU A 57 -3.03 0.79 -8.49
CA LEU A 57 -2.33 0.14 -9.60
C LEU A 57 -1.56 -1.11 -9.17
N MET A 58 -0.91 -1.08 -7.99
CA MET A 58 -0.14 -2.19 -7.45
C MET A 58 -1.00 -3.40 -7.06
N ILE A 59 -2.31 -3.22 -6.85
CA ILE A 59 -3.25 -4.31 -6.54
C ILE A 59 -3.81 -4.98 -7.82
N GLN A 60 -3.54 -4.41 -9.01
CA GLN A 60 -4.01 -4.96 -10.27
C GLN A 60 -2.91 -5.80 -10.95
N PRO A 61 -3.12 -7.12 -11.08
CA PRO A 61 -3.70 -7.64 -12.31
C PRO A 61 -5.13 -8.17 -12.13
N GLU A 62 -6.01 -7.90 -13.11
CA GLU A 62 -7.43 -8.28 -13.09
C GLU A 62 -7.65 -9.76 -12.78
N GLU A 63 -6.81 -10.62 -13.36
CA GLU A 63 -6.85 -12.07 -13.15
C GLU A 63 -6.50 -12.47 -11.71
N SER A 64 -5.50 -11.81 -11.10
CA SER A 64 -5.09 -12.06 -9.72
C SER A 64 -6.18 -11.63 -8.74
N TRP A 65 -6.78 -10.47 -8.95
CA TRP A 65 -7.90 -10.01 -8.14
C TRP A 65 -9.12 -10.95 -8.25
N ASN A 66 -9.46 -11.35 -9.47
CA ASN A 66 -10.57 -12.27 -9.72
C ASN A 66 -10.35 -13.65 -9.11
N SER A 67 -9.12 -14.16 -9.14
CA SER A 67 -8.74 -15.43 -8.53
C SER A 67 -8.81 -15.37 -7.01
N SER A 68 -8.27 -14.31 -6.40
CA SER A 68 -8.31 -14.09 -4.95
C SER A 68 -9.74 -13.88 -4.42
N SER A 69 -10.56 -13.14 -5.17
CA SER A 69 -11.98 -12.95 -4.85
C SER A 69 -12.77 -14.25 -4.94
N THR A 70 -12.54 -15.04 -5.99
CA THR A 70 -13.17 -16.36 -6.17
C THR A 70 -12.80 -17.32 -5.04
N PHE A 71 -11.52 -17.39 -4.69
CA PHE A 71 -11.03 -18.19 -3.58
C PHE A 71 -11.65 -17.77 -2.24
N THR A 72 -11.68 -16.46 -1.97
CA THR A 72 -12.27 -15.90 -0.74
C THR A 72 -13.76 -16.23 -0.64
N ARG A 73 -14.50 -16.15 -1.75
CA ARG A 73 -15.93 -16.52 -1.81
C ARG A 73 -16.18 -18.00 -1.49
N ILE A 74 -15.24 -18.87 -1.80
CA ILE A 74 -15.34 -20.31 -1.50
C ILE A 74 -14.97 -20.58 -0.04
N VAL A 75 -13.91 -19.94 0.47
CA VAL A 75 -13.31 -20.25 1.77
C VAL A 75 -14.04 -19.56 2.92
N MET A 76 -14.43 -18.30 2.79
CA MET A 76 -15.01 -17.51 3.88
C MET A 76 -16.33 -18.09 4.43
N PRO A 77 -17.28 -18.59 3.61
CA PRO A 77 -18.48 -19.23 4.13
C PRO A 77 -18.17 -20.48 4.95
N ARG A 78 -17.17 -21.28 4.54
CA ARG A 78 -16.73 -22.49 5.23
C ARG A 78 -16.05 -22.15 6.55
N VAL A 79 -15.13 -21.19 6.56
CA VAL A 79 -14.48 -20.69 7.78
C VAL A 79 -15.53 -20.16 8.77
N ARG A 80 -16.51 -19.39 8.30
CA ARG A 80 -17.60 -18.88 9.15
C ARG A 80 -18.50 -19.99 9.67
N GLN A 81 -18.73 -21.05 8.90
CA GLN A 81 -19.51 -22.21 9.32
C GLN A 81 -18.78 -23.01 10.41
N GLU A 82 -17.48 -23.26 10.24
CA GLU A 82 -16.68 -23.95 11.25
C GLU A 82 -16.53 -23.12 12.53
N GLU A 83 -16.41 -21.79 12.42
CA GLU A 83 -16.43 -20.91 13.59
C GLU A 83 -17.79 -20.90 14.32
N ARG A 84 -18.91 -20.96 13.60
CA ARG A 84 -20.25 -21.11 14.21
C ARG A 84 -20.36 -22.42 14.99
N LYS A 85 -19.95 -23.54 14.37
CA LYS A 85 -19.87 -24.85 15.04
C LYS A 85 -18.99 -24.82 16.29
N ARG A 86 -17.83 -24.16 16.24
CA ARG A 86 -16.91 -24.04 17.38
C ARG A 86 -17.49 -23.22 18.52
N LYS A 87 -18.32 -22.23 18.21
CA LYS A 87 -18.99 -21.37 19.20
C LYS A 87 -20.26 -22.00 19.77
N GLY A 88 -20.72 -23.14 19.24
CA GLY A 88 -21.97 -23.76 19.63
C GLY A 88 -23.21 -23.01 19.12
N ASP A 89 -23.01 -22.07 18.19
CA ASP A 89 -24.07 -21.35 17.51
C ASP A 89 -24.47 -22.15 16.27
N GLU A 90 -25.30 -23.17 16.46
CA GLU A 90 -25.86 -23.98 15.35
C GLU A 90 -26.97 -23.24 14.60
#